data_AF-A0A5E4CEC7-F1
#
_entry.id   AF-A0A5E4CEC7-F1
#
_cell.length_a   1.000
_cell.length_b   1.000
_cell.length_c   1.000
_cell.angle_alpha   90.00
_cell.angle_beta   90.00
_cell.angle_gamma   90.00
#
_symmetry.space_group_name_H-M   'P 1'
#
loop_
_entity.id
_entity.type
_entity.pdbx_description
1 polymer ?
#
loop_
_entity_poly.entity_id
_entity_poly.type
_entity_poly.pdbx_seq_one_letter_code
_entity_poly.pdbx_strand_id
1 'polypeptide(L)'
;CLKGYVNNSLSFFNLSELGIGKSGYCRYRDYRGPPWSSKPYEFTLQYWHILAARLAFIIVFEHLVFGIKSFIAYLIPDVPKGLHERIRREKYLVQEMMYEAELEHLQQQRRQSGQPVHHEWP
;
A
#
# COMPACT_ATOMS: atom_id res chain seq x y z
N CYS A 1 -14.78 4.17 -35.56
CA CYS A 1 -15.39 3.76 -34.27
C CYS A 1 -15.52 4.97 -33.35
N LEU A 2 -16.42 4.93 -32.35
CA LEU A 2 -16.79 6.05 -31.44
C LEU A 2 -17.61 7.22 -32.04
N LYS A 3 -18.28 7.02 -33.19
CA LYS A 3 -19.21 8.02 -33.72
C LYS A 3 -20.31 8.30 -32.69
N GLY A 4 -20.53 9.57 -32.38
CA GLY A 4 -21.54 10.00 -31.39
C GLY A 4 -21.07 9.98 -29.93
N TYR A 5 -19.83 9.60 -29.63
CA TYR A 5 -19.31 9.60 -28.25
C TYR A 5 -19.45 10.96 -27.57
N VAL A 6 -19.07 12.04 -28.27
CA VAL A 6 -19.16 13.41 -27.73
C VAL A 6 -20.61 13.75 -27.39
N ASN A 7 -21.55 13.50 -28.31
CA ASN A 7 -22.98 13.75 -28.06
C ASN A 7 -23.54 12.91 -26.91
N ASN A 8 -23.06 11.68 -26.72
CA ASN A 8 -23.46 10.81 -25.61
C ASN A 8 -22.82 11.21 -24.27
N SER A 9 -21.64 11.83 -24.31
CA SER A 9 -20.91 12.28 -23.11
C SER A 9 -21.36 13.64 -22.58
N LEU A 10 -22.35 14.25 -23.22
CA LEU A 10 -22.88 15.56 -22.90
C LEU A 10 -24.33 15.44 -22.41
N SER A 11 -24.62 16.11 -21.30
CA SER A 11 -25.98 16.28 -20.77
C SER A 11 -26.58 17.60 -21.22
N PHE A 12 -27.91 17.65 -21.34
CA PHE A 12 -28.64 18.85 -21.71
C PHE A 12 -29.10 19.62 -20.47
N PHE A 13 -28.96 20.94 -20.51
CA PHE A 13 -29.49 21.84 -19.49
C PHE A 13 -30.41 22.89 -20.11
N ASN A 14 -31.56 23.14 -19.49
CA ASN A 14 -32.51 24.16 -19.94
C ASN A 14 -32.17 25.51 -19.33
N LEU A 15 -31.76 26.48 -20.17
CA LEU A 15 -31.39 27.83 -19.72
C LEU A 15 -32.55 28.61 -19.09
N SER A 16 -33.79 28.24 -19.42
CA SER A 16 -34.99 28.90 -18.90
C SER A 16 -35.13 28.72 -17.38
N GLU A 17 -34.60 27.63 -16.83
CA GLU A 17 -34.63 27.35 -15.38
C GLU A 17 -33.69 28.25 -14.58
N LEU A 18 -32.74 28.91 -15.24
CA LEU A 18 -31.77 29.77 -14.58
C LEU A 18 -32.32 31.18 -14.29
N GLY A 19 -33.51 31.52 -14.80
CA GLY A 19 -34.16 32.82 -14.55
C GLY A 19 -33.49 34.03 -15.22
N ILE A 20 -32.50 33.82 -16.10
CA ILE A 20 -31.71 34.89 -16.77
C ILE A 20 -32.44 35.48 -17.99
N GLY A 21 -33.70 35.08 -18.25
CA GLY A 21 -34.44 35.52 -19.45
C GLY A 21 -33.87 34.99 -20.77
N LYS A 22 -33.01 33.97 -20.71
CA LYS A 22 -32.46 33.26 -21.87
C LYS A 22 -33.21 31.96 -22.08
N SER A 23 -33.72 31.74 -23.29
CA SER A 23 -34.34 30.48 -23.71
C SER A 23 -33.36 29.65 -24.55
N GLY A 24 -33.45 28.33 -24.42
CA GLY A 24 -32.64 27.38 -25.18
C GLY A 24 -32.01 26.29 -24.32
N TYR A 25 -31.25 25.40 -24.98
CA TYR A 25 -30.54 24.30 -24.33
C TYR A 25 -29.02 24.49 -24.46
N CYS A 26 -28.29 24.30 -23.37
CA CYS A 26 -26.84 24.15 -23.41
C CYS A 26 -26.45 22.70 -23.10
N ARG A 27 -25.23 22.32 -23.50
CA ARG A 27 -24.67 21.00 -23.25
C ARG A 27 -23.46 21.12 -22.33
N TYR A 28 -23.38 20.26 -21.33
CA TYR A 28 -22.26 20.19 -20.39
C TYR A 28 -21.81 18.75 -20.21
N ARG A 29 -20.55 18.56 -19.79
CA ARG A 29 -19.95 17.23 -19.67
C ARG A 29 -20.42 16.56 -18.39
N ASP A 30 -21.47 15.76 -18.50
CA ASP A 30 -22.01 14.93 -17.42
C ASP A 30 -22.89 13.81 -18.01
N TYR A 31 -23.30 12.84 -17.19
CA TYR A 31 -24.21 11.74 -17.55
C TYR A 31 -25.52 11.80 -16.75
N ARG A 32 -26.24 12.92 -16.91
CA ARG A 32 -27.53 13.18 -16.25
C ARG A 32 -28.71 13.04 -17.21
N GLY A 33 -29.87 12.79 -16.63
CA GLY A 33 -31.14 12.72 -17.35
C GLY A 33 -31.45 14.06 -18.02
N PRO A 34 -31.94 14.05 -19.28
CA PRO A 34 -32.31 15.28 -19.97
C PRO A 34 -33.56 15.93 -19.33
N PRO A 35 -33.81 17.22 -19.60
CA PRO A 35 -34.91 17.97 -19.01
C PRO A 35 -36.32 17.45 -19.36
N TRP A 36 -36.45 16.68 -20.45
CA TRP A 36 -37.71 16.07 -20.89
C TRP A 36 -37.90 14.63 -20.36
N SER A 37 -36.98 14.12 -19.55
CA SER A 37 -37.12 12.78 -18.94
C SER A 37 -38.03 12.81 -17.72
N SER A 38 -38.50 11.63 -17.28
CA SER A 38 -39.31 11.50 -16.07
C SER A 38 -38.59 11.95 -14.80
N LYS A 39 -37.25 11.95 -14.81
CA LYS A 39 -36.40 12.40 -13.70
C LYS A 39 -35.31 13.33 -14.24
N PRO A 40 -35.61 14.61 -14.46
CA PRO A 40 -34.68 15.55 -15.07
C PRO A 40 -33.47 15.80 -14.16
N TYR A 41 -32.29 15.90 -14.75
CA TYR A 41 -31.02 16.21 -14.10
C TYR A 41 -30.51 15.19 -13.07
N GLU A 42 -31.20 14.06 -12.87
CA GLU A 42 -30.73 12.96 -12.03
C GLU A 42 -29.61 12.16 -12.69
N PHE A 43 -28.82 11.45 -11.88
CA PHE A 43 -27.77 10.56 -12.38
C PHE A 43 -28.36 9.37 -13.14
N THR A 44 -27.89 9.17 -14.37
CA THR A 44 -28.30 8.03 -15.18
C THR A 44 -27.60 6.74 -14.72
N LEU A 45 -28.14 5.58 -15.11
CA LEU A 45 -27.43 4.30 -14.89
C LEU A 45 -26.06 4.28 -15.57
N GLN A 46 -25.90 4.98 -16.70
CA GLN A 46 -24.62 5.07 -17.39
C GLN A 46 -23.54 5.76 -16.54
N TYR A 47 -23.91 6.78 -15.77
CA TYR A 47 -23.01 7.41 -14.79
C TYR A 47 -22.43 6.37 -13.82
N TRP A 48 -23.31 5.54 -13.24
CA TRP A 48 -22.91 4.52 -12.27
C TRP A 48 -22.01 3.44 -12.89
N HIS A 49 -22.30 2.99 -14.11
CA HIS A 49 -21.43 2.04 -14.81
C HIS A 49 -20.04 2.60 -15.07
N ILE A 50 -19.95 3.87 -15.52
CA ILE A 50 -18.66 4.52 -15.78
C ILE A 50 -17.89 4.72 -14.48
N LEU A 51 -18.58 5.09 -13.39
CA LEU A 51 -17.97 5.22 -12.07
C LEU A 51 -17.42 3.87 -11.60
N ALA A 52 -18.23 2.81 -11.66
CA ALA A 52 -17.82 1.46 -11.29
C ALA A 52 -16.61 0.98 -12.12
N ALA A 53 -16.62 1.22 -13.44
CA ALA A 53 -15.50 0.86 -14.30
C ALA A 53 -14.21 1.62 -13.93
N ARG A 54 -14.29 2.90 -13.58
CA ARG A 54 -13.14 3.68 -13.10
C ARG A 54 -12.59 3.13 -11.78
N LEU A 55 -13.47 2.81 -10.83
CA LEU A 55 -13.06 2.24 -9.55
C LEU A 55 -12.44 0.85 -9.72
N ALA A 56 -13.06 -0.02 -10.54
CA ALA A 56 -12.52 -1.34 -10.84
C ALA A 56 -11.14 -1.24 -11.51
N PHE A 57 -10.95 -0.31 -12.44
CA PHE A 57 -9.65 -0.07 -13.06
C PHE A 57 -8.58 0.32 -12.04
N ILE A 58 -8.91 1.22 -11.11
CA ILE A 58 -7.99 1.63 -10.03
C ILE A 58 -7.61 0.42 -9.17
N ILE A 59 -8.61 -0.35 -8.72
CA ILE A 59 -8.38 -1.52 -7.86
C ILE A 59 -7.50 -2.56 -8.57
N VAL A 60 -7.81 -2.92 -9.80
CA VAL A 60 -7.02 -3.90 -10.57
C VAL A 60 -5.60 -3.40 -10.78
N PHE A 61 -5.43 -2.14 -11.16
CA PHE A 61 -4.12 -1.55 -11.37
C PHE A 61 -3.29 -1.50 -10.08
N GLU A 62 -3.91 -1.15 -8.97
CA GLU A 62 -3.29 -1.17 -7.65
C GLU A 62 -2.79 -2.58 -7.30
N HIS A 63 -3.65 -3.59 -7.35
CA HIS A 63 -3.28 -4.97 -7.04
C HIS A 63 -2.20 -5.50 -7.99
N LEU A 64 -2.24 -5.12 -9.27
CA LEU A 64 -1.20 -5.48 -10.24
C LEU A 64 0.15 -4.86 -9.86
N VAL A 65 0.18 -3.56 -9.57
CA VAL A 65 1.43 -2.86 -9.19
C VAL A 65 1.98 -3.41 -7.87
N PHE A 66 1.13 -3.64 -6.88
CA PHE A 66 1.54 -4.28 -5.63
C PHE A 66 2.05 -5.70 -5.87
N GLY A 67 1.35 -6.51 -6.67
CA GLY A 67 1.76 -7.86 -7.03
C GLY A 67 3.11 -7.89 -7.74
N ILE A 68 3.34 -6.99 -8.70
CA ILE A 68 4.63 -6.88 -9.40
C ILE A 68 5.73 -6.47 -8.41
N LYS A 69 5.48 -5.50 -7.51
CA LYS A 69 6.46 -5.11 -6.48
C LYS A 69 6.80 -6.28 -5.56
N SER A 70 5.80 -7.01 -5.08
CA SER A 70 6.01 -8.20 -4.24
C SER A 70 6.76 -9.31 -4.99
N PHE A 71 6.45 -9.51 -6.27
CA PHE A 71 7.15 -10.47 -7.12
C PHE A 71 8.63 -10.08 -7.32
N ILE A 72 8.91 -8.80 -7.59
CA ILE A 72 10.28 -8.28 -7.71
C ILE A 72 11.04 -8.45 -6.38
N ALA A 73 10.42 -8.09 -5.25
CA ALA A 73 11.02 -8.28 -3.92
C ALA A 73 11.26 -9.76 -3.58
N TYR A 74 10.47 -10.68 -4.15
CA TYR A 74 10.71 -12.11 -4.03
C TYR A 74 11.88 -12.59 -4.89
N LEU A 75 12.00 -12.08 -6.12
CA LEU A 75 13.07 -12.44 -7.05
C LEU A 75 14.43 -11.86 -6.63
N ILE A 76 14.45 -10.61 -6.17
CA ILE A 76 15.63 -9.90 -5.67
C ILE A 76 15.31 -9.44 -4.25
N PRO A 77 15.32 -10.35 -3.26
CA PRO A 77 15.17 -9.94 -1.88
C PRO A 77 16.35 -9.04 -1.51
N ASP A 78 16.07 -7.92 -0.84
CA ASP A 78 17.08 -6.94 -0.40
C ASP A 78 18.22 -7.57 0.42
N VAL A 79 18.01 -8.76 0.98
CA VAL A 79 19.05 -9.59 1.59
C VAL A 79 19.04 -10.97 0.91
N PRO A 80 20.08 -11.32 0.13
CA PRO A 80 20.17 -12.65 -0.46
C PRO A 80 20.29 -13.70 0.65
N LYS A 81 19.61 -14.85 0.49
CA LYS A 81 19.55 -15.93 1.51
C LYS A 81 20.93 -16.33 2.05
N GLY A 82 21.96 -16.32 1.21
CA GLY A 82 23.34 -16.62 1.61
C GLY A 82 23.99 -15.60 2.54
N LEU A 83 23.57 -14.32 2.49
CA LEU A 83 24.07 -13.26 3.37
C LEU A 83 23.42 -13.34 4.76
N HIS A 84 22.15 -13.74 4.83
CA HIS A 84 21.45 -13.98 6.09
C HIS A 84 22.13 -15.10 6.91
N GLU A 85 22.54 -16.18 6.23
CA GLU A 85 23.31 -17.27 6.86
C GLU A 85 24.69 -16.80 7.36
N ARG A 86 25.39 -15.97 6.58
CA ARG A 86 26.69 -15.39 6.99
C ARG A 86 26.55 -14.46 8.19
N ILE A 87 25.56 -13.56 8.17
CA ILE A 87 25.25 -12.68 9.31
C ILE A 87 24.88 -13.50 10.55
N ARG A 88 24.09 -14.57 10.40
CA ARG A 88 23.73 -15.45 11.51
C ARG A 88 24.94 -16.13 12.12
N ARG A 89 25.86 -16.62 11.28
CA ARG A 89 27.10 -17.26 11.72
C ARG A 89 28.03 -16.28 12.43
N GLU A 90 28.21 -15.08 11.89
CA GLU A 90 29.02 -14.03 12.53
C GLU A 90 28.42 -13.61 13.88
N LYS A 91 27.09 -13.45 13.97
CA LYS A 91 26.41 -13.18 15.25
C LYS A 91 26.65 -14.28 16.28
N TYR A 92 26.58 -15.55 15.85
CA TYR A 92 26.83 -16.68 16.74
C TYR A 92 28.28 -16.67 17.26
N LEU A 93 29.27 -16.51 16.37
CA LEU A 93 30.69 -16.46 16.74
C LEU A 93 31.00 -15.29 17.68
N VAL A 94 30.45 -14.11 17.42
CA VAL A 94 30.63 -12.93 18.30
C VAL A 94 30.03 -13.19 19.68
N GLN A 95 28.86 -13.81 19.75
CA GLN A 95 28.22 -14.14 21.02
C GLN A 95 29.03 -15.15 21.84
N GLU A 96 29.61 -16.15 21.17
CA GLU A 96 30.49 -17.14 21.80
C GLU A 96 31.75 -16.47 22.37
N MET A 97 32.43 -15.63 21.58
CA MET A 97 33.62 -14.88 22.04
C MET A 97 33.30 -13.94 23.22
N MET A 98 32.15 -13.25 23.21
CA MET A 98 31.75 -12.41 24.35
C MET A 98 31.50 -13.24 25.61
N TYR A 99 30.86 -14.39 25.48
CA TYR A 99 30.56 -15.28 26.61
C TYR A 99 31.84 -15.84 27.24
N GLU A 100 32.80 -16.29 26.43
CA GLU A 100 34.10 -16.75 26.91
C GLU A 100 34.87 -15.63 27.61
N ALA A 101 34.90 -14.43 27.04
CA ALA A 101 35.55 -13.28 27.66
C ALA A 101 34.91 -12.93 29.02
N GLU A 102 33.59 -12.96 29.12
CA GLU A 102 32.88 -12.72 30.38
C GLU A 102 33.21 -13.78 31.44
N LEU A 103 33.24 -15.07 31.06
CA LEU A 103 33.66 -16.16 31.94
C LEU A 103 35.09 -15.96 32.44
N GLU A 104 36.03 -15.62 31.56
CA GLU A 104 37.41 -15.33 31.93
C GLU A 104 37.50 -14.14 32.89
N HIS A 105 36.78 -13.05 32.62
CA HIS A 105 36.70 -11.88 33.51
C HIS A 105 36.16 -12.26 34.90
N LEU A 106 35.10 -13.06 34.98
CA LEU A 106 34.53 -13.54 36.25
C LEU A 106 35.51 -14.45 37.01
N GLN A 107 36.25 -15.33 36.32
CA GLN A 107 37.28 -16.16 36.93
C GLN A 107 38.46 -15.32 37.44
N GLN A 108 38.89 -14.32 36.68
CA GLN A 108 39.94 -13.38 37.06
C GLN A 108 39.53 -12.57 38.29
N GLN A 109 38.29 -12.07 38.32
CA GLN A 109 37.71 -11.42 39.49
C GLN A 109 37.67 -12.37 40.69
N ARG A 110 37.23 -13.63 40.52
CA ARG A 110 37.23 -14.62 41.61
C ARG A 110 38.63 -14.91 42.16
N ARG A 111 39.65 -14.93 41.30
CA ARG A 111 41.06 -15.09 41.69
C ARG A 111 41.59 -13.86 42.44
N GLN A 112 41.24 -12.65 41.99
CA GLN A 112 41.64 -11.39 42.64
C GLN A 112 40.86 -11.12 43.93
N SER A 113 39.59 -11.53 44.00
CA SER A 113 38.72 -11.30 45.15
C SER A 113 39.00 -12.25 46.31
N GLY A 114 39.90 -13.23 46.15
CA GLY A 114 40.51 -13.99 47.24
C GLY A 114 39.55 -14.28 48.40
N GLN A 115 38.38 -14.86 48.12
CA GLN A 115 37.62 -15.48 49.20
C GLN A 115 38.31 -16.82 49.48
N PRO A 116 38.85 -17.02 50.69
CA PRO A 116 39.41 -18.31 51.06
C PRO A 116 38.28 -19.32 50.99
N VAL A 117 38.46 -20.37 50.18
CA VAL A 117 37.62 -21.56 50.26
C VAL A 117 37.91 -22.20 51.62
N HIS A 118 37.05 -21.93 52.59
CA HIS A 118 37.02 -22.68 53.84
C HIS A 118 36.52 -24.08 53.48
N HIS A 119 37.43 -25.04 53.38
CA HIS A 119 37.10 -26.44 53.36
C HIS A 119 36.56 -26.81 54.74
N GLU A 120 35.25 -26.83 54.90
CA GLU A 120 34.61 -27.48 56.06
C GLU A 120 34.07 -28.85 55.61
N TRP A 121 34.79 -29.90 56.01
CA TRP A 121 34.25 -31.23 56.31
C TRP A 121 34.28 -31.35 57.85
N PRO A 122 33.30 -31.99 58.51
CA PRO A 122 32.73 -33.30 58.18
C PRO A 122 31.23 -33.32 57.86
#